data_AF-A0A967JZC1-F1
#
_entry.id   AF-A0A967JZC1-F1
#
_cell.length_a   1.000
_cell.length_b   1.000
_cell.length_c   1.000
_cell.angle_alpha   90.00
_cell.angle_beta   90.00
_cell.angle_gamma   90.00
#
_symmetry.space_group_name_H-M   'P 1'
#
loop_
_entity.id
_entity.type
_entity.pdbx_description
1 polymer ?
#
loop_
_entity_poly.entity_id
_entity_poly.type
_entity_poly.pdbx_seq_one_letter_code
_entity_poly.pdbx_strand_id
1 'polypeptide(L)'
;MSGTSTGLIEQLTRNSAPYHDPLTRIDWESLDRRAFWLPEPALSLYGLPQYVALGEAQRQTLSQYEFINFLMAGLWLEGLFMHRISATLLEPVGNLTRHIYHLHELREETGHSLMFLELMRRAHLPLHEPRFWRLGLVNALGRYAPFESVLFWVAVLIGEEVPDRLNRYVRNHRD
;
A
#
# COMPACT_ATOMS: atom_id res chain seq x y z
N MET A 1 14.56 25.87 -18.68
CA MET A 1 14.36 24.40 -18.66
C MET A 1 13.02 24.00 -18.01
N SER A 2 11.93 24.78 -18.12
CA SER A 2 10.66 24.52 -17.40
C SER A 2 9.53 23.94 -18.25
N GLY A 3 9.79 23.53 -19.50
CA GLY A 3 8.75 23.04 -20.41
C GLY A 3 8.44 21.54 -20.28
N THR A 4 9.41 20.73 -19.84
CA THR A 4 9.29 19.27 -19.74
C THR A 4 8.49 18.82 -18.51
N SER A 5 8.57 19.53 -17.39
CA SER A 5 7.81 19.18 -16.17
C SER A 5 6.31 19.43 -16.30
N THR A 6 5.91 20.52 -16.98
CA THR A 6 4.50 20.85 -17.20
C THR A 6 3.81 19.82 -18.10
N GLY A 7 4.45 19.40 -19.19
CA GLY A 7 3.89 18.38 -20.09
C GLY A 7 3.68 17.02 -19.41
N LEU A 8 4.57 16.62 -18.50
CA LEU A 8 4.41 15.41 -17.72
C LEU A 8 3.23 15.51 -16.74
N ILE A 9 3.11 16.60 -15.99
CA ILE A 9 2.00 16.79 -15.03
C ILE A 9 0.65 16.79 -15.77
N GLU A 10 0.56 17.45 -16.93
CA GLU A 10 -0.65 17.41 -17.75
C GLU A 10 -1.00 15.99 -18.22
N GLN A 11 0.00 15.21 -18.62
CA GLN A 11 -0.20 13.81 -19.01
C GLN A 11 -0.68 12.95 -17.83
N LEU A 12 -0.03 13.06 -16.67
CA LEU A 12 -0.43 12.34 -15.45
C LEU A 12 -1.85 12.74 -15.04
N THR A 13 -2.17 14.04 -15.03
CA THR A 13 -3.51 14.54 -14.71
C THR A 13 -4.59 13.93 -15.61
N ARG A 14 -4.36 13.92 -16.93
CA ARG A 14 -5.32 13.33 -17.87
C ARG A 14 -5.53 11.83 -17.62
N ASN A 15 -4.46 11.12 -17.29
CA ASN A 15 -4.52 9.68 -17.05
C ASN A 15 -5.17 9.32 -15.71
N SER A 16 -5.05 10.18 -14.69
CA SER A 16 -5.68 9.99 -13.38
C SER A 16 -7.13 10.53 -13.30
N ALA A 17 -7.61 11.23 -14.33
CA ALA A 17 -8.98 11.76 -14.39
C ALA A 17 -10.06 10.66 -14.24
N PRO A 18 -10.03 9.54 -15.00
CA PRO A 18 -10.98 8.45 -14.79
C PRO A 18 -10.72 7.75 -13.44
N TYR A 19 -11.64 7.92 -12.50
CA TYR A 19 -11.60 7.18 -11.25
C TYR A 19 -12.19 5.79 -11.42
N HIS A 20 -11.51 4.79 -10.90
CA HIS A 20 -12.07 3.47 -10.75
C HIS A 20 -11.89 3.00 -9.31
N ASP A 21 -12.98 3.04 -8.56
CA ASP A 21 -12.97 2.67 -7.15
C ASP A 21 -12.43 1.24 -6.96
N PRO A 22 -11.29 1.05 -6.26
CA PRO A 22 -10.69 -0.26 -6.07
C PRO A 22 -11.62 -1.24 -5.33
N LEU A 23 -12.55 -0.75 -4.50
CA LEU A 23 -13.52 -1.60 -3.81
C LEU A 23 -14.47 -2.29 -4.78
N THR A 24 -14.77 -1.66 -5.92
CA THR A 24 -15.68 -2.21 -6.94
C THR A 24 -15.01 -3.22 -7.87
N ARG A 25 -13.68 -3.31 -7.84
CA ARG A 25 -12.89 -4.18 -8.71
C ARG A 25 -12.66 -5.58 -8.13
N ILE A 26 -13.03 -5.79 -6.87
CA ILE A 26 -12.83 -7.05 -6.17
C ILE A 26 -14.19 -7.69 -5.91
N ASP A 27 -14.33 -8.95 -6.32
CA ASP A 27 -15.43 -9.79 -5.86
C ASP A 27 -15.16 -10.25 -4.42
N TRP A 28 -15.59 -9.44 -3.47
CA TRP A 28 -15.31 -9.69 -2.07
C TRP A 28 -16.03 -10.91 -1.49
N GLU A 29 -17.08 -11.40 -2.16
CA GLU A 29 -17.79 -12.61 -1.73
C GLU A 29 -17.01 -13.87 -2.10
N SER A 30 -16.08 -13.80 -3.05
CA SER A 30 -15.21 -14.91 -3.43
C SER A 30 -14.01 -15.10 -2.49
N LEU A 31 -13.88 -14.33 -1.41
CA LEU A 31 -12.75 -14.43 -0.49
C LEU A 31 -12.80 -15.74 0.31
N ASP A 32 -11.89 -16.67 -0.02
CA ASP A 32 -11.71 -17.89 0.76
C ASP A 32 -10.74 -17.65 1.93
N ARG A 33 -11.27 -17.79 3.15
CA ARG A 33 -10.52 -17.66 4.42
C ARG A 33 -9.83 -18.94 4.85
N ARG A 34 -9.97 -20.02 4.09
CA ARG A 34 -9.24 -21.28 4.29
C ARG A 34 -8.19 -21.50 3.20
N ALA A 35 -8.08 -20.59 2.25
CA ALA A 35 -7.01 -20.62 1.27
C ALA A 35 -5.75 -19.92 1.80
N PHE A 36 -4.62 -20.23 1.15
CA PHE A 36 -3.42 -19.41 1.24
C PHE A 36 -3.68 -18.04 0.61
N TRP A 37 -3.30 -16.97 1.31
CA TRP A 37 -3.38 -15.59 0.77
C TRP A 37 -2.07 -15.11 0.18
N LEU A 38 -0.99 -15.80 0.52
CA LEU A 38 0.33 -15.67 -0.08
C LEU A 38 0.80 -17.06 -0.49
N PRO A 39 1.50 -17.20 -1.63
CA PRO A 39 2.11 -18.47 -1.99
C PRO A 39 3.10 -18.91 -0.91
N GLU A 40 3.20 -20.22 -0.65
CA GLU A 40 4.03 -20.75 0.43
C GLU A 40 5.48 -20.21 0.41
N PRO A 41 6.18 -20.11 -0.73
CA PRO A 41 7.55 -19.62 -0.74
C PRO A 41 7.71 -18.12 -0.43
N ALA A 42 6.61 -17.35 -0.36
CA ALA A 42 6.63 -15.97 0.12
C ALA A 42 6.50 -15.87 1.65
N LEU A 43 6.20 -16.96 2.35
CA LEU A 43 6.02 -16.96 3.79
C LEU A 43 7.35 -16.89 4.52
N SER A 44 7.43 -16.06 5.56
CA SER A 44 8.69 -15.79 6.27
C SER A 44 9.35 -17.03 6.89
N LEU A 45 8.55 -18.04 7.26
CA LEU A 45 9.03 -19.29 7.83
C LEU A 45 9.30 -20.38 6.79
N TYR A 46 8.93 -20.19 5.52
CA TYR A 46 9.01 -21.22 4.51
C TYR A 46 10.42 -21.82 4.38
N GLY A 47 10.49 -23.15 4.30
CA GLY A 47 11.75 -23.90 4.25
C GLY A 47 12.47 -24.07 5.59
N LEU A 48 11.99 -23.44 6.67
CA LEU A 48 12.55 -23.63 8.02
C LEU A 48 11.90 -24.82 8.74
N PRO A 49 12.58 -25.46 9.71
CA PRO A 49 12.00 -26.57 10.49
C PRO A 49 10.68 -26.19 11.19
N GLN A 50 10.53 -24.93 11.61
CA GLN A 50 9.33 -24.41 12.23
C GLN A 50 8.14 -24.48 11.27
N TYR A 51 8.33 -24.19 9.99
CA TYR A 51 7.28 -24.27 8.98
C TYR A 51 6.88 -25.71 8.67
N VAL A 52 7.87 -26.60 8.57
CA VAL A 52 7.64 -28.04 8.37
C VAL A 52 6.78 -28.61 9.51
N ALA A 53 7.00 -28.14 10.74
CA ALA A 53 6.23 -28.55 11.91
C ALA A 53 4.79 -27.99 11.95
N LEU A 54 4.45 -26.97 11.16
CA LEU A 54 3.09 -26.44 11.08
C LEU A 54 2.19 -27.38 10.27
N GLY A 55 0.99 -27.64 10.79
CA GLY A 55 -0.10 -28.23 10.01
C GLY A 55 -0.61 -27.27 8.93
N GLU A 56 -1.28 -27.79 7.91
CA GLU A 56 -1.74 -27.01 6.75
C GLU A 56 -2.59 -25.78 7.15
N ALA A 57 -3.58 -25.97 8.03
CA ALA A 57 -4.41 -24.87 8.53
C ALA A 57 -3.60 -23.77 9.24
N GLN A 58 -2.49 -24.13 9.92
CA GLN A 58 -1.60 -23.17 10.56
C GLN A 58 -0.75 -22.42 9.52
N ARG A 59 -0.34 -23.09 8.43
CA ARG A 59 0.37 -22.44 7.30
C ARG A 59 -0.53 -21.47 6.55
N GLN A 60 -1.79 -21.84 6.30
CA GLN A 60 -2.80 -20.95 5.74
C GLN A 60 -3.02 -19.74 6.65
N THR A 61 -3.22 -19.98 7.95
CA THR A 61 -3.36 -18.90 8.95
C THR A 61 -2.13 -17.98 8.96
N LEU A 62 -0.92 -18.53 8.90
CA LEU A 62 0.32 -17.76 8.80
C LEU A 62 0.32 -16.87 7.56
N SER A 63 -0.03 -17.42 6.39
CA SER A 63 -0.11 -16.65 5.13
C SER A 63 -1.07 -15.46 5.23
N GLN A 64 -2.19 -15.64 5.91
CA GLN A 64 -3.21 -14.62 6.07
C GLN A 64 -2.73 -13.51 6.99
N TYR A 65 -2.11 -13.85 8.13
CA TYR A 65 -1.52 -12.87 9.03
C TYR A 65 -0.36 -12.11 8.39
N GLU A 66 0.52 -12.78 7.65
CA GLU A 66 1.62 -12.11 6.95
C GLU A 66 1.09 -11.15 5.88
N PHE A 67 0.06 -11.55 5.12
CA PHE A 67 -0.59 -10.67 4.16
C PHE A 67 -1.27 -9.47 4.82
N ILE A 68 -2.01 -9.67 5.91
CA ILE A 68 -2.64 -8.59 6.67
C ILE A 68 -1.58 -7.62 7.20
N ASN A 69 -0.50 -8.12 7.80
CA ASN A 69 0.59 -7.27 8.31
C ASN A 69 1.25 -6.46 7.19
N PHE A 70 1.39 -7.04 6.01
CA PHE A 70 1.84 -6.33 4.82
C PHE A 70 0.90 -5.20 4.43
N LEU A 71 -0.41 -5.45 4.37
CA LEU A 71 -1.41 -4.42 4.05
C LEU A 71 -1.52 -3.34 5.12
N MET A 72 -1.30 -3.69 6.39
CA MET A 72 -1.17 -2.71 7.46
C MET A 72 0.01 -1.76 7.17
N ALA A 73 1.17 -2.28 6.78
CA ALA A 73 2.30 -1.43 6.37
C ALA A 73 1.95 -0.54 5.17
N GLY A 74 1.22 -1.07 4.20
CA GLY A 74 0.65 -0.29 3.10
C GLY A 74 -0.23 0.85 3.60
N LEU A 75 -1.22 0.56 4.45
CA LEU A 75 -2.13 1.56 5.03
C LEU A 75 -1.38 2.70 5.76
N TRP A 76 -0.28 2.39 6.44
CA TRP A 76 0.58 3.40 7.05
C TRP A 76 1.24 4.32 6.01
N LEU A 77 1.79 3.72 4.95
CA LEU A 77 2.43 4.42 3.86
C LEU A 77 1.43 5.32 3.11
N GLU A 78 0.23 4.82 2.82
CA GLU A 78 -0.84 5.62 2.21
C GLU A 78 -1.18 6.82 3.09
N GLY A 79 -1.27 6.62 4.41
CA GLY A 79 -1.44 7.70 5.39
C GLY A 79 -0.35 8.77 5.30
N LEU A 80 0.90 8.38 5.04
CA LEU A 80 2.00 9.29 4.83
C LEU A 80 1.87 10.08 3.51
N PHE A 81 1.48 9.43 2.41
CA PHE A 81 1.23 10.09 1.14
C PHE A 81 0.06 11.07 1.23
N MET A 82 -1.07 10.64 1.79
CA MET A 82 -2.23 11.49 2.02
C MET A 82 -1.88 12.72 2.86
N HIS A 83 -1.10 12.56 3.95
CA HIS A 83 -0.66 13.68 4.77
C HIS A 83 0.15 14.71 3.97
N ARG A 84 1.08 14.23 3.13
CA ARG A 84 1.93 15.10 2.31
C ARG A 84 1.17 15.81 1.22
N ILE A 85 0.35 15.08 0.46
CA ILE A 85 -0.47 15.65 -0.60
C ILE A 85 -1.37 16.73 0.01
N SER A 86 -2.03 16.41 1.13
CA SER A 86 -2.90 17.36 1.85
C SER A 86 -2.17 18.63 2.29
N ALA A 87 -0.91 18.51 2.74
CA ALA A 87 -0.10 19.67 3.11
C ALA A 87 0.13 20.62 1.92
N THR A 88 0.35 20.09 0.71
CA THR A 88 0.51 20.92 -0.51
C THR A 88 -0.78 21.63 -0.94
N LEU A 89 -1.95 21.14 -0.53
CA LEU A 89 -3.24 21.75 -0.86
C LEU A 89 -3.51 23.03 -0.05
N LEU A 90 -2.75 23.28 1.02
CA LEU A 90 -2.81 24.52 1.80
C LEU A 90 -2.06 25.69 1.13
N GLU A 91 -1.20 25.40 0.15
CA GLU A 91 -0.49 26.41 -0.63
C GLU A 91 -1.47 27.12 -1.61
N PRO A 92 -1.22 28.40 -1.96
CA PRO A 92 -1.99 29.08 -3.00
C PRO A 92 -2.00 28.27 -4.30
N VAL A 93 -3.18 28.12 -4.92
CA VAL A 93 -3.40 27.19 -6.05
C VAL A 93 -2.34 27.34 -7.15
N GLY A 94 -2.00 28.57 -7.55
CA GLY A 94 -0.90 28.88 -8.49
C GLY A 94 -1.00 28.20 -9.86
N ASN A 95 -0.73 26.89 -9.89
CA ASN A 95 -0.89 25.98 -11.01
C ASN A 95 -2.10 25.04 -10.77
N LEU A 96 -3.20 25.29 -11.49
CA LEU A 96 -4.44 24.52 -11.38
C LEU A 96 -4.25 23.03 -11.74
N THR A 97 -3.49 22.72 -12.79
CA THR A 97 -3.24 21.34 -13.23
C THR A 97 -2.54 20.54 -12.16
N ARG A 98 -1.52 21.11 -11.51
CA ARG A 98 -0.82 20.47 -10.37
C ARG A 98 -1.79 20.18 -9.22
N HIS A 99 -2.64 21.14 -8.89
CA HIS A 99 -3.59 21.00 -7.78
C HIS A 99 -4.64 19.92 -8.07
N ILE A 100 -5.14 19.83 -9.31
CA ILE A 100 -6.04 18.76 -9.76
C ILE A 100 -5.35 17.41 -9.70
N TYR A 101 -4.12 17.30 -10.19
CA TYR A 101 -3.33 16.07 -10.11
C TYR A 101 -3.18 15.60 -8.66
N HIS A 102 -2.79 16.47 -7.73
CA HIS A 102 -2.68 16.13 -6.31
C HIS A 102 -4.00 15.62 -5.72
N LEU A 103 -5.13 16.22 -6.08
CA LEU A 103 -6.44 15.73 -5.63
C LEU A 103 -6.80 14.36 -6.23
N HIS A 104 -6.36 14.05 -7.45
CA HIS A 104 -6.50 12.72 -8.01
C HIS A 104 -5.69 11.70 -7.20
N GLU A 105 -4.41 11.95 -6.94
CA GLU A 105 -3.56 11.05 -6.15
C GLU A 105 -4.15 10.82 -4.75
N LEU A 106 -4.60 11.89 -4.07
CA LEU A 106 -5.24 11.76 -2.75
C LEU A 106 -6.47 10.84 -2.78
N ARG A 107 -7.27 10.90 -3.85
CA ARG A 107 -8.44 10.05 -4.04
C ARG A 107 -8.04 8.59 -4.26
N GLU A 108 -7.01 8.32 -5.06
CA GLU A 108 -6.52 6.95 -5.30
C GLU A 108 -6.02 6.31 -3.99
N GLU A 109 -5.19 7.01 -3.20
CA GLU A 109 -4.65 6.45 -1.94
C GLU A 109 -5.71 6.25 -0.86
N THR A 110 -6.73 7.09 -0.86
CA THR A 110 -7.91 6.88 -0.01
C THR A 110 -8.64 5.60 -0.43
N GLY A 111 -8.80 5.37 -1.74
CA GLY A 111 -9.40 4.16 -2.29
C GLY A 111 -8.62 2.90 -1.91
N HIS A 112 -7.29 2.90 -2.08
CA HIS A 112 -6.42 1.79 -1.66
C HIS A 112 -6.53 1.50 -0.17
N SER A 113 -6.50 2.55 0.66
CA SER A 113 -6.67 2.42 2.11
C SER A 113 -8.00 1.75 2.48
N LEU A 114 -9.11 2.18 1.86
CA LEU A 114 -10.42 1.57 2.07
C LEU A 114 -10.46 0.10 1.59
N MET A 115 -9.81 -0.21 0.47
CA MET A 115 -9.68 -1.58 -0.04
C MET A 115 -8.93 -2.48 0.96
N PHE A 116 -7.83 -2.01 1.55
CA PHE A 116 -7.09 -2.76 2.56
C PHE A 116 -7.92 -3.01 3.81
N LEU A 117 -8.61 -1.98 4.29
CA LEU A 117 -9.51 -2.08 5.45
C LEU A 117 -10.68 -3.03 5.20
N GLU A 118 -11.23 -3.04 3.99
CA GLU A 118 -12.31 -3.95 3.61
C GLU A 118 -11.86 -5.43 3.65
N LEU A 119 -10.66 -5.74 3.15
CA LEU A 119 -10.09 -7.08 3.30
C LEU A 119 -9.93 -7.45 4.78
N MET A 120 -9.37 -6.56 5.60
CA MET A 120 -9.17 -6.81 7.04
C MET A 120 -10.50 -7.04 7.76
N ARG A 121 -11.54 -6.27 7.42
CA ARG A 121 -12.90 -6.45 7.94
C ARG A 121 -13.44 -7.83 7.60
N ARG A 122 -13.25 -8.28 6.36
CA ARG A 122 -13.71 -9.59 5.87
C ARG A 122 -12.85 -10.75 6.32
N ALA A 123 -11.60 -10.52 6.73
CA ALA A 123 -10.70 -11.55 7.23
C ALA A 123 -11.24 -12.26 8.48
N HIS A 124 -11.94 -11.52 9.36
CA HIS A 124 -12.35 -12.00 10.68
C HIS A 124 -11.16 -12.50 11.53
N LEU A 125 -9.97 -11.96 11.28
CA LEU A 125 -8.77 -12.23 12.06
C LEU A 125 -8.55 -11.09 13.07
N PRO A 126 -8.10 -11.39 14.30
CA PRO A 126 -7.62 -10.38 15.23
C PRO A 126 -6.54 -9.50 14.59
N LEU A 127 -6.75 -8.19 14.60
CA LEU A 127 -5.76 -7.23 14.13
C LEU A 127 -4.85 -6.86 15.30
N HIS A 128 -3.56 -7.13 15.17
CA HIS A 128 -2.55 -6.76 16.15
C HIS A 128 -1.76 -5.57 15.63
N GLU A 129 -1.45 -4.61 16.51
CA GLU A 129 -0.57 -3.49 16.15
C GLU A 129 0.81 -4.00 15.75
N PRO A 130 1.26 -3.75 14.51
CA PRO A 130 2.54 -4.27 14.07
C PRO A 130 3.68 -3.53 14.77
N ARG A 131 4.71 -4.27 15.19
CA ARG A 131 5.78 -3.74 16.05
C ARG A 131 6.56 -2.58 15.42
N PHE A 132 6.56 -2.47 14.09
CA PHE A 132 7.22 -1.35 13.41
C PHE A 132 6.55 0.00 13.67
N TRP A 133 5.26 0.06 14.03
CA TRP A 133 4.64 1.31 14.51
C TRP A 133 5.22 1.80 15.83
N ARG A 134 5.74 0.89 16.65
CA ARG A 134 6.40 1.22 17.93
C ARG A 134 7.81 1.79 17.72
N LEU A 135 8.36 1.68 16.52
CA LEU A 135 9.60 2.36 16.14
C LEU A 135 9.25 3.82 15.83
N GLY A 136 9.06 4.62 16.88
CA GLY A 136 8.64 6.03 16.78
C GLY A 136 9.50 6.91 15.86
N LEU A 137 10.72 6.47 15.54
CA LEU A 137 11.60 7.06 14.54
C LEU A 137 11.01 7.05 13.13
N VAL A 138 10.34 5.97 12.71
CA VAL A 138 9.77 5.87 11.35
C VAL A 138 8.58 6.81 11.19
N ASN A 139 7.74 6.93 12.24
CA ASN A 139 6.64 7.89 12.30
C ASN A 139 7.13 9.34 12.35
N ALA A 140 8.19 9.63 13.12
CA ALA A 140 8.77 10.97 13.20
C ALA A 140 9.47 11.36 11.90
N LEU A 141 10.22 10.45 11.27
CA LEU A 141 10.87 10.69 9.99
C LEU A 141 9.83 10.88 8.88
N GLY A 142 8.78 10.06 8.81
CA GLY A 142 7.71 10.26 7.83
C GLY A 142 7.01 11.62 7.99
N ARG A 143 6.65 12.01 9.22
CA ARG A 143 5.89 13.26 9.46
C ARG A 143 6.72 14.54 9.38
N TYR A 144 7.99 14.49 9.74
CA TYR A 144 8.82 15.69 9.89
C TYR A 144 9.98 15.77 8.89
N ALA A 145 10.26 14.72 8.11
CA ALA A 145 11.31 14.81 7.09
C ALA A 145 10.89 15.79 5.99
N PRO A 146 11.78 16.72 5.59
CA PRO A 146 11.53 17.64 4.49
C PRO A 146 11.13 16.91 3.21
N PHE A 147 10.32 17.56 2.38
CA PHE A 147 9.84 17.02 1.11
C PHE A 147 10.99 16.53 0.22
N GLU A 148 12.08 17.28 0.21
CA GLU A 148 13.31 17.05 -0.57
C GLU A 148 14.28 16.05 0.07
N SER A 149 13.92 15.42 1.19
CA SER A 149 14.82 14.49 1.85
C SER A 149 14.95 13.19 1.05
N VAL A 150 16.20 12.73 0.88
CA VAL A 150 16.51 11.43 0.25
C VAL A 150 15.77 10.29 0.93
N LEU A 151 15.63 10.37 2.26
CA LEU A 151 14.93 9.35 3.05
C LEU A 151 13.45 9.22 2.66
N PHE A 152 12.79 10.34 2.35
CA PHE A 152 11.41 10.29 1.88
C PHE A 152 11.31 9.58 0.53
N TRP A 153 12.14 9.95 -0.45
CA TRP A 153 12.11 9.32 -1.77
C TRP A 153 12.48 7.84 -1.72
N VAL A 154 13.37 7.43 -0.82
CA VAL A 154 13.64 6.02 -0.55
C VAL A 154 12.42 5.32 0.03
N ALA A 155 11.69 5.95 0.97
CA ALA A 155 10.46 5.39 1.53
C ALA A 155 9.35 5.26 0.48
N VAL A 156 9.19 6.25 -0.40
CA VAL A 156 8.27 6.19 -1.55
C VAL A 156 8.65 5.01 -2.46
N LEU A 157 9.92 4.92 -2.85
CA LEU A 157 10.37 3.88 -3.78
C LEU A 157 10.21 2.48 -3.20
N ILE A 158 10.52 2.29 -1.91
CA ILE A 158 10.24 1.02 -1.21
C ILE A 158 8.73 0.77 -1.18
N GLY A 159 7.96 1.81 -0.91
CA GLY A 159 6.51 1.78 -0.85
C GLY A 159 5.82 1.39 -2.16
N GLU A 160 6.39 1.78 -3.30
CA GLU A 160 5.89 1.43 -4.64
C GLU A 160 6.41 0.07 -5.12
N GLU A 161 7.72 -0.16 -5.00
CA GLU A 161 8.37 -1.33 -5.61
C GLU A 161 8.06 -2.63 -4.85
N VAL A 162 7.93 -2.57 -3.51
CA VAL A 162 7.69 -3.77 -2.71
C VAL A 162 6.29 -4.35 -2.98
N PRO A 163 5.18 -3.57 -2.92
CA PRO A 163 3.87 -4.08 -3.31
C PRO A 163 3.80 -4.54 -4.77
N ASP A 164 4.41 -3.80 -5.69
CA ASP A 164 4.41 -4.16 -7.12
C ASP A 164 5.14 -5.49 -7.35
N ARG A 165 6.30 -5.69 -6.73
CA ARG A 165 7.05 -6.95 -6.78
C ARG A 165 6.29 -8.09 -6.12
N LEU A 166 5.65 -7.87 -4.97
CA LEU A 166 4.82 -8.88 -4.31
C LEU A 166 3.63 -9.27 -5.17
N ASN A 167 2.92 -8.30 -5.75
CA ASN A 167 1.78 -8.53 -6.63
C ASN A 167 2.19 -9.32 -7.88
N ARG A 168 3.31 -8.97 -8.52
CA ARG A 168 3.89 -9.77 -9.61
C ARG A 168 4.22 -11.19 -9.18
N TYR A 169 4.84 -11.33 -8.01
CA TYR A 169 5.20 -12.64 -7.47
C TYR A 169 3.98 -13.53 -7.24
N VAL A 170 2.95 -13.01 -6.55
CA VAL A 170 1.69 -13.71 -6.31
C VAL A 170 1.02 -14.12 -7.62
N ARG A 171 0.97 -13.24 -8.62
CA ARG A 171 0.40 -13.55 -9.94
C ARG A 171 1.11 -14.71 -10.65
N ASN A 172 2.44 -14.78 -10.52
CA ASN A 172 3.24 -15.84 -11.13
C ASN A 172 3.16 -17.18 -10.38
N HIS A 173 2.56 -17.20 -9.19
CA HIS A 173 2.32 -18.39 -8.38
C HIS A 173 0.82 -18.65 -8.19
N ARG A 174 -0.02 -18.17 -9.14
CA ARG A 174 -1.40 -18.61 -9.26
C ARG A 174 -1.39 -19.95 -10.00
N ASP A 175 -1.85 -21.00 -9.33
CA ASP A 175 -2.16 -22.29 -9.95
C ASP A 175 -3.27 -22.17 -11.01
#